data_AF-A0A0V8HHK9-F1
#
_entry.id   AF-A0A0V8HHK9-F1
#
_cell.length_a   1.000
_cell.length_b   1.000
_cell.length_c   1.000
_cell.angle_alpha   90.00
_cell.angle_beta   90.00
_cell.angle_gamma   90.00
#
_symmetry.space_group_name_H-M   'P 1'
#
loop_
_entity.id
_entity.type
_entity.pdbx_description
1 polymer ?
#
loop_
_entity_poly.entity_id
_entity_poly.type
_entity_poly.pdbx_seq_one_letter_code
_entity_poly.pdbx_strand_id
1 'polypeptide(L)' 'MKKRLIFTIPIMLVVFLVANSYLGKAYTEVPAGTRTLIVLGGTLLSGIISYFLFKPEGEQGEK' A
#
# COMPACT_ATOMS: atom_id res chain seq x y z
N MET A 1 16.67 0.28 6.92
CA MET A 1 15.21 0.37 7.21
C MET A 1 14.59 1.71 6.77
N LYS A 2 15.12 2.88 7.18
CA LYS A 2 14.55 4.21 6.82
C LYS A 2 14.37 4.45 5.31
N LYS A 3 15.32 4.02 4.47
CA LYS A 3 15.25 4.20 3.00
C LYS A 3 14.09 3.44 2.33
N ARG A 4 13.66 2.28 2.87
CA ARG A 4 12.57 1.49 2.28
C ARG A 4 11.21 2.14 2.53
N LEU A 5 11.03 2.66 3.74
CA LEU A 5 9.79 3.30 4.17
C LEU A 5 9.47 4.58 3.38
N ILE A 6 10.49 5.24 2.80
CA ILE A 6 10.29 6.46 2.01
C ILE A 6 9.47 6.19 0.72
N PHE A 7 9.56 4.98 0.16
CA PHE A 7 8.78 4.56 -1.00
C PHE A 7 7.52 3.78 -0.58
N THR A 8 7.61 2.98 0.48
CA THR A 8 6.48 2.18 0.96
C THR A 8 5.31 3.04 1.45
N ILE A 9 5.57 4.11 2.21
CA ILE A 9 4.52 4.96 2.80
C ILE A 9 3.66 5.65 1.72
N PRO A 10 4.25 6.32 0.69
CA PRO A 10 3.46 6.89 -0.40
C PRO A 10 2.60 5.86 -1.14
N ILE A 11 3.14 4.65 -1.40
CA ILE A 11 2.40 3.60 -2.11
C ILE A 11 1.19 3.15 -1.29
N MET A 12 1.37 2.93 0.01
CA MET A 12 0.28 2.58 0.90
C MET A 12 -0.82 3.65 0.90
N LEU A 13 -0.45 4.95 0.92
CA LEU A 13 -1.41 6.05 0.84
C LEU A 13 -2.20 6.04 -0.47
N VAL A 14 -1.53 5.84 -1.61
CA VAL A 14 -2.19 5.75 -2.91
C VAL A 14 -3.18 4.58 -2.94
N VAL A 15 -2.75 3.41 -2.49
CA VAL A 15 -3.61 2.21 -2.46
C VAL A 15 -4.80 2.42 -1.55
N PHE A 16 -4.62 3.02 -0.37
CA PHE A 16 -5.70 3.33 0.55
C PHE A 16 -6.76 4.24 -0.09
N LEU A 17 -6.33 5.35 -0.70
CA LEU A 17 -7.23 6.31 -1.33
C LEU A 17 -8.00 5.71 -2.52
N VAL A 18 -7.31 4.92 -3.35
CA VAL A 18 -7.91 4.27 -4.52
C VAL A 18 -8.89 3.20 -4.08
N ALA A 19 -8.50 2.31 -3.16
CA ALA A 19 -9.37 1.25 -2.67
C ALA A 19 -10.62 1.83 -1.99
N ASN A 20 -10.45 2.83 -1.12
CA ASN A 20 -11.58 3.45 -0.44
C ASN A 20 -12.53 4.17 -1.42
N SER A 21 -11.99 4.87 -2.42
CA SER A 21 -12.80 5.54 -3.44
C SER A 21 -13.54 4.53 -4.32
N TYR A 22 -12.89 3.44 -4.70
CA TYR A 22 -13.47 2.43 -5.58
C TYR A 22 -14.54 1.60 -4.86
N LEU A 23 -14.28 1.14 -3.64
CA LEU A 23 -15.26 0.41 -2.83
C LEU A 23 -16.43 1.30 -2.36
N GLY A 24 -16.16 2.59 -2.15
CA GLY A 24 -17.19 3.58 -1.83
C GLY A 24 -18.17 3.83 -2.98
N LYS A 25 -17.71 3.75 -4.23
CA LYS A 25 -18.51 4.08 -5.43
C LYS A 25 -19.08 2.85 -6.12
N ALA A 26 -18.28 1.81 -6.33
CA ALA A 26 -18.64 0.66 -7.15
C ALA A 26 -19.24 -0.50 -6.35
N TYR A 27 -19.02 -0.55 -5.02
CA TYR A 27 -19.42 -1.68 -4.18
C TYR A 27 -20.26 -1.24 -2.99
N THR A 28 -21.25 -0.37 -3.24
CA THR A 28 -22.13 0.19 -2.20
C THR A 28 -23.01 -0.82 -1.47
N GLU A 29 -23.10 -2.04 -1.98
CA GLU A 29 -23.79 -3.19 -1.38
C GLU A 29 -23.00 -3.88 -0.28
N VAL A 30 -21.66 -3.78 -0.28
CA VAL A 30 -20.81 -4.45 0.71
C VAL A 30 -20.91 -3.71 2.05
N PRO A 31 -21.10 -4.36 3.21
CA PRO A 31 -21.13 -3.67 4.49
C PRO A 31 -19.87 -2.83 4.75
N ALA A 32 -20.03 -1.65 5.36
CA ALA A 32 -18.93 -0.70 5.57
C ALA A 32 -17.74 -1.33 6.34
N GLY A 33 -18.02 -2.15 7.36
CA GLY A 33 -16.98 -2.86 8.11
C GLY A 33 -16.14 -3.79 7.22
N THR A 34 -16.78 -4.54 6.34
CA THR A 34 -16.09 -5.42 5.37
C THR A 34 -15.28 -4.62 4.37
N ARG A 35 -15.78 -3.48 3.88
CA ARG A 35 -15.00 -2.61 2.98
C ARG A 35 -13.75 -2.09 3.65
N THR A 36 -13.84 -1.66 4.91
CA THR A 36 -12.67 -1.21 5.67
C THR A 36 -11.63 -2.32 5.80
N LEU A 37 -12.04 -3.57 6.07
CA LEU A 37 -11.12 -4.71 6.11
C LEU A 37 -10.44 -4.96 4.76
N ILE A 38 -11.16 -4.84 3.65
CA ILE A 38 -10.59 -4.97 2.30
C ILE A 38 -9.58 -3.85 2.03
N VAL A 39 -9.92 -2.60 2.35
CA VAL A 39 -9.02 -1.45 2.19
C VAL A 39 -7.76 -1.62 3.03
N LEU A 40 -7.89 -2.02 4.30
CA LEU A 40 -6.75 -2.27 5.18
C LEU A 40 -5.89 -3.42 4.67
N GLY A 41 -6.51 -4.54 4.27
CA GLY A 41 -5.82 -5.70 3.71
C GLY A 41 -5.03 -5.35 2.44
N GLY A 42 -5.66 -4.66 1.48
CA GLY A 42 -5.01 -4.23 0.26
C GLY A 42 -3.87 -3.23 0.51
N THR A 43 -4.08 -2.29 1.43
CA THR A 43 -3.06 -1.31 1.82
C THR A 43 -1.85 -1.98 2.46
N LEU A 44 -2.06 -2.87 3.44
CA LEU A 44 -0.98 -3.60 4.10
C LEU A 44 -0.24 -4.53 3.14
N LEU A 45 -0.96 -5.28 2.30
CA LEU A 45 -0.35 -6.16 1.29
C LEU A 45 0.53 -5.36 0.32
N SER A 46 0.05 -4.20 -0.15
CA SER A 46 0.85 -3.31 -1.01
C SER A 46 2.13 -2.82 -0.32
N GLY A 47 2.05 -2.53 0.98
CA GLY A 47 3.18 -2.12 1.79
C GLY A 47 4.23 -3.24 1.91
N ILE A 48 3.78 -4.47 2.14
CA ILE A 48 4.64 -5.66 2.17
C ILE A 48 5.34 -5.86 0.81
N ILE A 49 4.57 -5.86 -0.29
CA ILE A 49 5.11 -6.04 -1.65
C ILE A 49 6.15 -4.95 -1.95
N SER A 50 5.81 -3.69 -1.69
CA SER A 50 6.69 -2.55 -1.92
C SER A 50 7.96 -2.64 -1.07
N TYR A 51 7.85 -3.05 0.19
CA TYR A 51 9.00 -3.25 1.05
C TYR A 51 9.97 -4.25 0.44
N PHE A 52 9.50 -5.41 -0.04
CA PHE A 52 10.35 -6.41 -0.70
C PHE A 52 10.91 -5.96 -2.05
N LEU A 53 10.13 -5.22 -2.83
CA LEU A 53 10.49 -4.77 -4.17
C LEU A 53 11.56 -3.66 -4.15
N PHE A 54 11.41 -2.67 -3.28
CA PHE A 54 12.38 -1.58 -3.13
C PHE A 54 13.49 -2.00 -2.16
N LYS A 55 14.56 -2.61 -2.70
CA LYS A 55 15.83 -2.80 -1.99
C LYS A 55 16.48 -1.42 -1.72
N PRO A 56 17.14 -1.22 -0.56
CA PRO A 56 17.78 0.06 -0.27
C PRO A 56 18.89 0.35 -1.28
N GLU A 57 18.80 1.51 -1.95
CA GLU A 57 19.94 2.06 -2.71
C GLU A 57 21.12 2.26 -1.74
N GLY A 58 22.16 1.47 -1.96
CA GLY A 58 23.30 1.27 -1.07
C GLY A 58 24.05 -0.04 -1.32
N GLU A 59 23.47 -0.98 -2.09
CA GLU A 59 24.15 -2.20 -2.57
C GLU A 59 24.41 -2.18 -4.09
N GLN A 60 24.49 -0.99 -4.67
CA GLN A 60 25.09 -0.71 -5.98
C GLN A 60 25.78 0.65 -5.89
N GLY A 61 27.09 0.64 -5.61
CA GLY A 61 27.89 1.86 -5.48
C GLY A 61 29.19 1.77 -4.67
N GLU A 62 29.78 0.59 -4.46
CA GLU A 62 31.25 0.51 -4.37
C GLU A 62 31.79 0.28 -5.79
N LYS A 63 32.00 1.37 -6.53
CA LYS A 63 33.03 1.52 -7.56
C LYS A 63 33.38 3.00 -7.65
#